data_AF-A0A099T5I1-F1
#
_entry.id   AF-A0A099T5I1-F1
#
_cell.length_a   1.000
_cell.length_b   1.000
_cell.length_c   1.000
_cell.angle_alpha   90.00
_cell.angle_beta   90.00
_cell.angle_gamma   90.00
#
_symmetry.space_group_name_H-M   'P 1'
#
loop_
_entity.id
_entity.type
_entity.pdbx_description
1 polymer ?
#
loop_
_entity_poly.entity_id
_entity_poly.type
_entity_poly.pdbx_seq_one_letter_code
_entity_poly.pdbx_strand_id
1 'polypeptide(L)' 'MSPDEWQAHVTTESALAMGRWLEARGRLDRPIASLTRKDLECMASNAISRFIVLASERRTQAPEPKERAALDLLLMG' A
#
# COMPACT_ATOMS: atom_id res chain seq x y z
N MET A 1 15.77 0.07 -9.13
CA MET A 1 15.41 -0.62 -7.87
C MET A 1 15.07 -2.06 -8.22
N SER A 2 15.78 -3.02 -7.63
CA SER A 2 15.52 -4.45 -7.84
C SER A 2 14.09 -4.83 -7.41
N PRO A 3 13.58 -6.01 -7.80
CA PRO A 3 12.27 -6.49 -7.34
C PRO A 3 12.17 -6.55 -5.81
N ASP A 4 13.22 -7.04 -5.14
CA ASP A 4 13.25 -7.17 -3.68
C ASP A 4 13.29 -5.81 -2.98
N GLU A 5 14.11 -4.89 -3.49
CA GLU A 5 14.17 -3.51 -2.99
C GLU A 5 12.82 -2.81 -3.17
N TRP A 6 12.12 -3.07 -4.27
CA TRP A 6 10.79 -2.53 -4.51
C TRP A 6 9.76 -3.08 -3.55
N GLN A 7 9.76 -4.40 -3.36
CA GLN A 7 8.86 -5.05 -2.43
C GLN A 7 9.05 -4.50 -1.02
N ALA A 8 10.31 -4.30 -0.59
CA ALA A 8 10.63 -3.67 0.68
C ALA A 8 10.10 -2.22 0.75
N HIS A 9 10.36 -1.42 -0.29
CA HIS A 9 9.90 -0.04 -0.36
C HIS A 9 8.37 0.09 -0.27
N VAL A 10 7.62 -0.64 -1.09
CA VAL A 10 6.15 -0.56 -1.07
C VAL A 10 5.57 -1.09 0.24
N THR A 11 6.20 -2.10 0.84
CA THR A 11 5.80 -2.60 2.17
C THR A 11 5.97 -1.52 3.23
N THR A 12 7.10 -0.81 3.25
CA THR A 12 7.33 0.32 4.15
C THR A 12 6.30 1.42 3.93
N GLU A 13 6.05 1.82 2.69
CA GLU A 13 5.10 2.88 2.36
C GLU A 13 3.65 2.53 2.75
N SER A 14 3.24 1.28 2.53
CA SER A 14 1.94 0.77 2.98
C SER A 14 1.84 0.76 4.51
N ALA A 15 2.88 0.32 5.23
CA ALA A 15 2.89 0.34 6.69
C ALA A 15 2.79 1.78 7.24
N LEU A 16 3.48 2.74 6.63
CA LEU A 16 3.38 4.16 6.99
C LEU A 16 1.97 4.71 6.71
N ALA A 17 1.33 4.28 5.63
CA ALA A 17 -0.06 4.65 5.32
C ALA A 17 -1.03 4.14 6.40
N MET A 18 -0.86 2.91 6.86
CA MET A 18 -1.62 2.35 7.98
C MET A 18 -1.41 3.15 9.28
N GLY A 19 -0.17 3.53 9.59
CA GLY A 19 0.15 4.38 10.74
C GLY A 19 -0.56 5.73 10.70
N ARG A 20 -0.48 6.43 9.56
CA ARG A 20 -1.19 7.71 9.35
C ARG A 20 -2.70 7.56 9.47
N TRP A 21 -3.27 6.46 9.00
CA TRP A 21 -4.70 6.17 9.17
C TRP A 21 -5.07 6.01 10.64
N LEU A 22 -4.25 5.29 11.43
CA LEU A 22 -4.46 5.13 12.87
C LEU A 22 -4.42 6.47 13.60
N GLU A 23 -3.46 7.32 13.27
CA GLU A 23 -3.35 8.67 13.82
C GLU A 23 -4.57 9.53 13.49
N ALA A 24 -4.99 9.54 12.22
CA ALA A 24 -6.13 10.34 11.75
C ALA A 24 -7.48 9.88 12.31
N ARG A 25 -7.65 8.58 12.57
CA ARG A 25 -8.85 8.03 13.24
C ARG A 25 -9.00 8.54 14.68
N GLY A 26 -7.88 8.91 15.30
CA GLY A 26 -7.82 9.23 16.72
C GLY A 26 -8.03 8.01 17.61
N ARG A 27 -8.20 8.26 18.92
CA ARG A 27 -8.34 7.21 19.96
C ARG A 27 -7.16 6.23 20.01
N LEU A 28 -5.95 6.77 19.83
CA LEU A 28 -4.69 6.02 19.93
C LEU A 28 -4.43 5.46 21.35
N ASP A 29 -5.19 5.93 22.35
CA ASP A 29 -5.22 5.40 23.70
C ASP A 29 -5.82 3.98 23.79
N ARG A 30 -6.48 3.51 22.73
CA ARG A 30 -7.15 2.22 22.71
C ARG A 30 -6.28 1.11 22.11
N PRO A 31 -6.40 -0.14 22.60
CA PRO A 31 -5.70 -1.26 21.99
C PRO A 31 -6.04 -1.44 20.51
N ILE A 32 -5.07 -1.85 19.69
CA ILE A 32 -5.29 -2.24 18.28
C ILE A 32 -6.35 -3.36 18.17
N ALA A 33 -6.40 -4.25 19.16
CA ALA A 33 -7.42 -5.31 19.22
C ALA A 33 -8.87 -4.77 19.31
N SER A 34 -9.07 -3.49 19.61
CA SER A 34 -10.39 -2.84 19.63
C SER A 34 -10.87 -2.35 18.26
N LEU A 35 -10.05 -2.48 17.21
CA LEU A 35 -10.45 -2.15 15.84
C LEU A 35 -11.58 -3.07 15.39
N THR A 36 -12.65 -2.46 14.88
CA THR A 36 -13.74 -3.22 14.25
C THR A 36 -13.31 -3.75 12.89
N ARG A 37 -14.08 -4.69 12.34
CA ARG A 37 -13.88 -5.12 10.94
C ARG A 37 -13.86 -3.94 9.96
N LYS A 38 -14.77 -2.97 10.13
CA LYS A 38 -14.83 -1.76 9.28
C LYS A 38 -13.56 -0.92 9.38
N ASP A 39 -13.02 -0.79 10.60
CA ASP A 39 -11.74 -0.10 10.83
C ASP A 39 -10.59 -0.77 10.08
N LEU A 40 -10.52 -2.11 10.17
CA LEU A 40 -9.50 -2.91 9.47
C LEU A 40 -9.63 -2.80 7.96
N GLU A 41 -10.86 -2.84 7.42
CA GLU A 41 -11.13 -2.65 5.99
C GLU A 41 -10.73 -1.25 5.51
N CYS A 42 -11.01 -0.19 6.29
CA CYS A 42 -10.57 1.16 5.96
C CYS A 42 -9.04 1.31 5.99
N MET A 43 -8.38 0.74 6.99
CA MET A 43 -6.92 0.74 7.10
C MET A 43 -6.27 -0.01 5.93
N ALA A 44 -6.81 -1.19 5.57
CA ALA A 44 -6.36 -1.97 4.42
C ALA A 44 -6.56 -1.20 3.10
N SER A 45 -7.72 -0.56 2.92
CA SER A 45 -7.99 0.29 1.76
C SER A 45 -6.98 1.43 1.61
N ASN A 46 -6.57 2.06 2.73
CA ASN A 46 -5.55 3.10 2.73
C ASN A 46 -4.17 2.56 2.29
N ALA A 47 -3.77 1.39 2.81
CA ALA A 47 -2.53 0.72 2.45
C ALA A 47 -2.49 0.28 0.98
N ILE A 48 -3.57 -0.31 0.48
CA ILE A 48 -3.74 -0.74 -0.91
C ILE A 48 -3.71 0.47 -1.84
N SER A 49 -4.39 1.56 -1.48
CA SER A 49 -4.38 2.80 -2.26
C SER A 49 -2.96 3.34 -2.42
N ARG A 50 -2.15 3.34 -1.34
CA ARG A 50 -0.74 3.76 -1.42
C ARG A 50 0.06 2.84 -2.35
N PHE A 51 -0.14 1.53 -2.25
CA PHE A 51 0.50 0.55 -3.13
C PHE A 51 0.15 0.77 -4.61
N ILE A 52 -1.13 0.97 -4.94
CA ILE A 52 -1.61 1.21 -6.32
C ILE A 52 -0.95 2.46 -6.93
N VAL A 53 -0.82 3.54 -6.16
CA VAL A 53 -0.13 4.76 -6.61
C VAL A 53 1.32 4.47 -6.94
N LEU A 54 2.06 3.79 -6.05
CA LEU A 54 3.47 3.46 -6.26
C LEU A 54 3.68 2.49 -7.44
N ALA A 55 2.80 1.51 -7.59
CA ALA A 55 2.82 0.59 -8.74
C ALA A 55 2.54 1.33 -10.06
N SER A 56 1.62 2.29 -10.05
CA SER A 56 1.31 3.14 -11.20
C SER A 56 2.48 4.06 -11.57
N GLU A 57 3.13 4.67 -10.57
CA GLU A 57 4.34 5.48 -10.75
C GLU A 57 5.49 4.63 -11.32
N ARG A 58 5.72 3.43 -10.78
CA ARG A 58 6.75 2.52 -11.30
C ARG A 58 6.49 2.12 -12.75
N ARG A 59 5.23 1.90 -13.11
CA ARG A 59 4.81 1.60 -14.47
C ARG A 59 5.13 2.71 -15.47
N THR A 60 5.05 3.98 -15.06
CA THR A 60 5.33 5.12 -15.95
C THR A 60 6.83 5.42 -16.10
N GLN A 61 7.67 4.92 -15.19
CA GLN A 61 9.14 5.06 -15.22
C GLN A 61 9.85 4.11 -16.20
N ALA A 62 9.16 3.69 -17.26
CA ALA A 62 9.68 2.80 -18.31
C ALA A 62 10.34 1.50 -17.79
N PRO A 63 9.62 0.66 -17.01
CA PRO A 63 10.14 -0.63 -16.59
C PRO A 63 10.31 -1.58 -17.77
N GLU A 64 11.10 -2.65 -17.57
CA GLU A 64 11.28 -3.70 -18.56
C GLU A 64 9.93 -4.28 -19.03
N PRO A 65 9.77 -4.73 -20.29
CA PRO A 65 8.48 -5.16 -20.83
C PRO A 65 7.76 -6.21 -19.99
N LYS A 66 8.51 -7.17 -19.42
CA LYS A 66 7.97 -8.22 -18.53
C LYS A 66 7.40 -7.64 -17.24
N GLU A 67 8.10 -6.67 -16.65
CA GLU A 67 7.67 -6.00 -15.42
C GLU A 67 6.47 -5.10 -15.69
N ARG A 68 6.47 -4.37 -16.82
CA ARG A 68 5.32 -3.57 -17.25
C ARG A 68 4.06 -4.42 -17.38
N ALA A 69 4.16 -5.59 -18.02
CA ALA A 69 3.03 -6.50 -18.17
C ALA A 69 2.51 -7.04 -16.83
N ALA A 70 3.40 -7.33 -15.87
CA ALA A 70 3.01 -7.76 -14.54
C ALA A 70 2.28 -6.64 -13.76
N LEU A 71 2.78 -5.40 -13.87
CA LEU A 71 2.14 -4.22 -13.27
C LEU A 71 0.79 -3.91 -13.94
N ASP A 72 0.67 -4.07 -15.27
CA ASP A 72 -0.59 -3.93 -15.99
C ASP A 72 -1.65 -4.90 -15.47
N LEU A 73 -1.31 -6.19 -15.32
CA LEU A 73 -2.22 -7.19 -14.78
C LEU A 73 -2.67 -6.86 -13.35
N LEU A 74 -1.71 -6.49 -12.50
CA LEU A 74 -1.97 -6.13 -11.10
C LEU A 74 -2.89 -4.91 -10.96
N LEU A 75 -2.76 -3.91 -11.85
CA LEU A 75 -3.51 -2.66 -11.78
C LEU A 75 -4.88 -2.73 -12.48
N MET A 76 -5.11 -3.69 -13.38
CA MET A 76 -6.39 -3.86 -14.09
C MET A 76 -7.42 -4.72 -13.34
N GLY A 77 -6.99 -5.51 -12.36
CA GLY A 77 -7.87 -6.37 -11.54
C GLY A 77 -8.10 -7.74 -12.17
#